data_AF-A0A6B0BJN1-F1
#
_entry.id   AF-A0A6B0BJN1-F1
#
_cell.length_a   1.000
_cell.length_b   1.000
_cell.length_c   1.000
_cell.angle_alpha   90.00
_cell.angle_beta   90.00
_cell.angle_gamma   90.00
#
_symmetry.space_group_name_H-M   'P 1'
#
loop_
_entity.id
_entity.type
_entity.pdbx_description
1 polymer ?
#
loop_
_entity_poly.entity_id
_entity_poly.type
_entity_poly.pdbx_seq_one_letter_code
_entity_poly.pdbx_strand_id
1 'polypeptide(L)'
;MTNTLTIDQLQELLQIQKKFDDRIPTRNLNDTVASMIIEFAEWVNTLEFFKNWKKQPGKPLDTQLDEIADYLAFSLQLTLTIVDEEDLEETTEVMVDLIENEVTLPKLHSVYFVHVMHTLTEQFVKGIDNSIVQVLIMPFLYANTYYTIDQLIDAYKKKMKRNHERQDGTADAG
;
A
#
# COMPACT_ATOMS: atom_id res chain seq x y z
N MET A 1 -9.92 -9.35 -16.17
CA MET A 1 -9.65 -8.42 -15.06
C MET A 1 -10.96 -8.24 -14.32
N THR A 2 -11.06 -8.81 -13.11
CA THR A 2 -12.29 -8.83 -12.31
C THR A 2 -12.35 -7.65 -11.33
N ASN A 3 -11.30 -6.83 -11.24
CA ASN A 3 -11.19 -5.70 -10.31
C ASN A 3 -11.61 -6.07 -8.86
N THR A 4 -11.26 -7.29 -8.46
CA THR A 4 -11.57 -7.90 -7.17
C THR A 4 -10.26 -8.44 -6.59
N LEU A 5 -10.12 -8.43 -5.27
CA LEU A 5 -9.01 -9.07 -4.57
C LEU A 5 -9.52 -10.37 -3.94
N THR A 6 -8.90 -11.51 -4.25
CA THR A 6 -9.20 -12.77 -3.57
C THR A 6 -8.29 -12.98 -2.34
N ILE A 7 -8.71 -13.86 -1.44
CA ILE A 7 -7.87 -14.32 -0.31
C ILE A 7 -6.54 -14.86 -0.82
N ASP A 8 -6.55 -15.76 -1.82
CA ASP A 8 -5.34 -16.32 -2.42
C ASP A 8 -4.40 -15.23 -2.97
N GLN A 9 -4.94 -14.18 -3.60
CA GLN A 9 -4.14 -13.06 -4.09
C GLN A 9 -3.51 -12.29 -2.94
N LEU A 10 -4.27 -11.95 -1.89
CA LEU A 10 -3.72 -11.22 -0.74
C LEU A 10 -2.66 -12.05 0.01
N GLN A 11 -2.89 -13.35 0.19
CA GLN A 11 -1.91 -14.27 0.75
C GLN A 11 -0.64 -14.34 -0.11
N GLU A 12 -0.77 -14.39 -1.45
CA GLU A 12 0.39 -14.36 -2.35
C GLU A 12 1.22 -13.08 -2.16
N LEU A 13 0.57 -11.92 -2.08
CA LEU A 13 1.24 -10.63 -1.87
C LEU A 13 1.97 -10.58 -0.52
N LEU A 14 1.33 -11.04 0.55
CA LEU A 14 1.94 -11.14 1.88
C LEU A 14 3.17 -12.07 1.86
N GLN A 15 3.10 -13.20 1.15
CA GLN A 15 4.24 -14.12 1.04
C GLN A 15 5.40 -13.53 0.22
N ILE A 16 5.11 -12.74 -0.83
CA ILE A 16 6.15 -12.00 -1.55
C ILE A 16 6.82 -11.00 -0.61
N GLN A 17 6.03 -10.22 0.15
CA GLN A 17 6.56 -9.24 1.09
C GLN A 17 7.40 -9.88 2.18
N LYS A 18 6.91 -10.97 2.80
CA LYS A 18 7.63 -11.71 3.85
C LYS A 18 9.02 -12.16 3.39
N LYS A 19 9.11 -12.75 2.19
CA LYS A 19 10.38 -13.21 1.61
C LYS A 19 11.38 -12.08 1.36
N PHE A 20 10.88 -10.88 1.02
CA PHE A 20 11.74 -9.72 0.87
C PHE A 20 12.22 -9.21 2.24
N ASP A 21 11.29 -9.07 3.18
CA ASP A 21 11.55 -8.50 4.48
C ASP A 21 12.46 -9.36 5.37
N ASP A 22 12.39 -10.69 5.24
CA ASP A 22 13.27 -11.64 5.94
C ASP A 22 14.76 -11.41 5.62
N ARG A 23 15.05 -10.64 4.56
CA ARG A 23 16.41 -10.25 4.15
C ARG A 23 16.87 -8.93 4.78
N ILE A 24 16.01 -8.22 5.50
CA ILE A 24 16.27 -6.89 6.07
C ILE A 24 16.46 -7.00 7.58
N PRO A 25 17.69 -7.18 8.10
CA PRO A 25 17.93 -7.43 9.52
C PRO A 25 17.63 -6.22 10.42
N THR A 26 17.53 -5.01 9.84
CA THR A 26 17.26 -3.76 10.56
C THR A 26 15.78 -3.35 10.54
N ARG A 27 14.90 -4.17 9.95
CA ARG A 27 13.47 -3.90 9.87
C ARG A 27 12.89 -3.68 11.27
N ASN A 28 12.10 -2.62 11.43
CA ASN A 28 11.42 -2.32 12.68
C ASN A 28 10.12 -1.54 12.40
N LEU A 29 9.18 -1.61 13.35
CA LEU A 29 7.85 -1.01 13.22
C LEU A 29 7.88 0.50 12.94
N ASN A 30 8.76 1.26 13.61
CA ASN A 30 8.79 2.71 13.48
C ASN A 30 9.16 3.16 12.08
N ASP A 31 10.19 2.55 11.50
CA ASP A 31 10.63 2.84 10.13
C ASP A 31 9.60 2.38 9.10
N THR A 32 8.93 1.25 9.33
CA THR A 32 7.82 0.77 8.49
C THR A 32 6.65 1.77 8.48
N VAL A 33 6.23 2.27 9.64
CA VAL A 33 5.15 3.27 9.75
C VAL A 33 5.52 4.57 9.05
N ALA A 34 6.74 5.05 9.26
CA ALA A 34 7.23 6.26 8.61
C ALA A 34 7.23 6.10 7.08
N SER A 35 7.76 4.97 6.59
CA SER A 35 7.80 4.67 5.16
C SER A 35 6.40 4.59 4.56
N MET A 36 5.48 3.86 5.19
CA MET A 36 4.08 3.77 4.73
C MET A 36 3.43 5.15 4.54
N ILE A 37 3.61 6.07 5.49
CA ILE A 37 3.05 7.43 5.42
C ILE A 37 3.74 8.26 4.33
N ILE A 38 5.07 8.15 4.20
CA ILE A 38 5.84 8.85 3.18
C ILE A 38 5.39 8.38 1.80
N GLU A 39 5.31 7.07 1.54
CA GLU A 39 4.91 6.53 0.25
C GLU A 39 3.46 6.89 -0.11
N PHE A 40 2.55 6.94 0.87
CA PHE A 40 1.22 7.51 0.64
C PHE A 40 1.31 8.95 0.13
N ALA A 41 2.12 9.80 0.77
CA ALA A 41 2.30 11.19 0.35
C ALA A 41 3.00 11.32 -1.02
N GLU A 42 3.94 10.42 -1.34
CA GLU A 42 4.59 10.35 -2.66
C GLU A 42 3.59 10.00 -3.75
N TRP A 43 2.77 8.97 -3.53
CA TRP A 43 1.66 8.64 -4.42
C TRP A 43 0.70 9.82 -4.60
N VAL A 44 0.27 10.47 -3.51
CA VAL A 44 -0.59 11.67 -3.58
C VAL A 44 0.05 12.78 -4.41
N ASN A 45 1.37 12.97 -4.29
CA ASN A 45 2.11 13.94 -5.08
C ASN A 45 2.17 13.60 -6.58
N THR A 46 1.89 12.35 -6.98
CA THR A 46 1.72 11.96 -8.38
C THR A 46 0.35 12.27 -8.97
N LEU A 47 -0.69 12.34 -8.12
CA LEU A 47 -2.04 12.74 -8.53
C LEU A 47 -2.12 14.24 -8.86
N GLU A 48 -1.33 15.05 -8.17
CA GLU A 48 -1.16 16.49 -8.42
C GLU A 48 -2.43 17.34 -8.34
N PHE A 49 -3.49 16.88 -7.66
CA PHE A 49 -4.76 17.62 -7.53
C PHE A 49 -4.58 19.02 -6.91
N PHE A 50 -3.51 19.24 -6.15
CA PHE A 50 -3.20 20.52 -5.50
C PHE A 50 -2.31 21.44 -6.35
N LYS A 51 -1.74 20.96 -7.46
CA LYS A 51 -0.77 21.72 -8.28
C LYS A 51 -1.49 22.61 -9.30
N ASN A 52 -2.16 23.65 -8.81
CA ASN A 52 -2.95 24.58 -9.62
C ASN A 52 -2.16 25.37 -10.69
N TRP A 53 -0.82 25.39 -10.61
CA TRP A 53 0.06 26.00 -11.60
C TRP A 53 0.38 25.08 -12.80
N LYS A 54 -0.05 23.82 -12.78
CA LYS A 54 0.13 22.89 -13.90
C LYS A 54 -1.05 22.93 -14.87
N LYS A 55 -0.75 22.95 -16.18
CA LYS A 55 -1.77 22.85 -17.23
C LYS A 55 -2.45 21.48 -17.30
N GLN A 56 -1.69 20.41 -17.04
CA GLN A 56 -2.16 19.02 -17.03
C GLN A 56 -1.63 18.37 -15.75
N PRO A 57 -2.36 18.46 -14.62
CA PRO A 57 -1.96 17.81 -13.39
C PRO A 57 -2.09 16.29 -13.53
N GLY A 58 -1.18 15.57 -12.90
CA GLY A 58 -1.13 14.12 -12.85
C GLY A 58 0.10 13.61 -13.61
N LYS A 59 0.88 12.76 -12.95
CA LYS A 59 1.98 12.05 -13.60
C LYS A 59 1.44 10.94 -14.51
N PRO A 60 2.26 10.37 -15.42
CA PRO A 60 1.86 9.20 -16.21
C PRO A 60 1.36 8.05 -15.33
N LEU A 61 0.42 7.25 -15.85
CA LEU A 61 -0.22 6.16 -15.12
C LEU A 61 0.79 5.20 -14.48
N ASP A 62 1.80 4.77 -15.24
CA ASP A 62 2.83 3.85 -14.75
C ASP A 62 3.60 4.41 -13.56
N THR A 63 3.84 5.73 -13.51
CA THR A 63 4.49 6.38 -12.37
C THR A 63 3.56 6.39 -11.17
N GLN A 64 2.27 6.71 -11.35
CA GLN A 64 1.33 6.69 -10.23
C GLN A 64 1.16 5.28 -9.66
N LEU A 65 1.09 4.27 -10.53
CA LEU A 65 1.01 2.85 -10.16
C LEU A 65 2.27 2.37 -9.43
N ASP A 66 3.45 2.87 -9.80
CA ASP A 66 4.71 2.55 -9.11
C ASP A 66 4.69 3.10 -7.68
N GLU A 67 4.28 4.35 -7.44
CA GLU A 67 4.27 4.90 -6.07
C GLU A 67 3.18 4.26 -5.17
N ILE A 68 1.96 4.01 -5.68
CA ILE A 68 0.95 3.31 -4.87
C ILE A 68 1.35 1.87 -4.57
N ALA A 69 2.19 1.26 -5.41
CA ALA A 69 2.77 -0.05 -5.14
C ALA A 69 3.83 -0.01 -4.04
N ASP A 70 4.58 1.10 -3.86
CA ASP A 70 5.43 1.29 -2.67
C ASP A 70 4.57 1.42 -1.41
N TYR A 71 3.48 2.20 -1.48
CA TYR A 71 2.52 2.31 -0.39
C TYR A 71 1.94 0.94 0.00
N LEU A 72 1.50 0.14 -0.98
CA LEU A 72 1.05 -1.24 -0.75
C LEU A 72 2.15 -2.10 -0.10
N ALA A 73 3.40 -2.01 -0.55
CA ALA A 73 4.48 -2.81 0.01
C ALA A 73 4.67 -2.57 1.51
N PHE A 74 4.66 -1.30 1.94
CA PHE A 74 4.77 -0.98 3.36
C PHE A 74 3.49 -1.27 4.15
N SER A 75 2.31 -1.20 3.54
CA SER A 75 1.08 -1.70 4.18
C SER A 75 1.14 -3.21 4.43
N LEU A 76 1.62 -4.01 3.47
CA LEU A 76 1.79 -5.45 3.65
C LEU A 76 2.88 -5.77 4.69
N GLN A 77 3.99 -5.04 4.68
CA GLN A 77 5.04 -5.17 5.69
C GLN A 77 4.50 -4.83 7.08
N LEU A 78 3.66 -3.79 7.20
CA LEU A 78 3.04 -3.41 8.46
C LEU A 78 2.11 -4.53 8.95
N THR A 79 1.26 -5.10 8.08
CA THR A 79 0.42 -6.28 8.42
C THR A 79 1.26 -7.39 9.03
N LEU A 80 2.34 -7.80 8.35
CA LEU A 80 3.24 -8.87 8.81
C LEU A 80 4.01 -8.53 10.10
N THR A 81 4.05 -7.25 10.48
CA THR A 81 4.76 -6.78 11.67
C THR A 81 3.85 -6.73 12.90
N ILE A 82 2.56 -6.44 12.72
CA ILE A 82 1.63 -6.18 13.82
C ILE A 82 0.59 -7.27 14.03
N VAL A 83 0.38 -8.13 13.03
CA VAL A 83 -0.55 -9.26 13.10
C VAL A 83 0.24 -10.51 13.43
N ASP A 84 -0.17 -11.21 14.48
CA ASP A 84 0.44 -12.47 14.85
C ASP A 84 0.18 -13.55 13.77
N GLU A 85 1.12 -14.47 13.60
CA GLU A 85 1.06 -15.48 12.53
C GLU A 85 -0.18 -16.38 12.64
N GLU A 86 -0.69 -16.61 13.85
CA GLU A 86 -1.92 -17.38 14.09
C GLU A 86 -3.20 -16.67 13.65
N ASP A 87 -3.20 -15.32 13.65
CA ASP A 87 -4.35 -14.49 13.29
C ASP A 87 -4.29 -13.99 11.84
N LEU A 88 -3.21 -14.28 11.11
CA LEU A 88 -2.97 -13.74 9.78
C LEU A 88 -4.01 -14.23 8.75
N GLU A 89 -4.46 -15.49 8.86
CA GLU A 89 -5.48 -16.05 7.99
C GLU A 89 -6.83 -15.34 8.19
N GLU A 90 -7.32 -15.28 9.42
CA GLU A 90 -8.57 -14.56 9.78
C GLU A 90 -8.49 -13.08 9.38
N THR A 91 -7.36 -12.42 9.66
CA THR A 91 -7.15 -11.01 9.28
C THR A 91 -7.21 -10.82 7.76
N THR A 92 -6.67 -11.76 6.99
CA THR A 92 -6.72 -11.72 5.52
C THR A 92 -8.15 -11.85 5.01
N GLU A 93 -8.95 -12.74 5.60
CA GLU A 93 -10.37 -12.90 5.27
C GLU A 93 -11.14 -11.60 5.54
N VAL A 94 -10.93 -10.98 6.71
CA VAL A 94 -11.54 -9.70 7.08
C VAL A 94 -11.12 -8.59 6.10
N MET A 95 -9.84 -8.51 5.73
CA MET A 95 -9.37 -7.51 4.77
C MET A 95 -10.05 -7.66 3.40
N VAL A 96 -10.17 -8.89 2.90
CA VAL A 96 -10.82 -9.17 1.62
C VAL A 96 -12.31 -8.85 1.69
N ASP A 97 -13.01 -9.30 2.74
CA ASP A 97 -14.43 -9.00 2.94
C ASP A 97 -14.68 -7.49 3.02
N LEU A 98 -13.81 -6.73 3.70
CA LEU A 98 -13.89 -5.27 3.71
C LEU A 98 -13.63 -4.68 2.33
N ILE A 99 -12.65 -5.15 1.57
CA ILE A 99 -12.38 -4.62 0.22
C ILE A 99 -13.53 -4.93 -0.76
N GLU A 100 -14.20 -6.07 -0.60
CA GLU A 100 -15.34 -6.47 -1.43
C GLU A 100 -16.64 -5.74 -1.04
N ASN A 101 -16.89 -5.53 0.26
CA ASN A 101 -18.10 -4.88 0.76
C ASN A 101 -17.97 -3.36 0.91
N GLU A 102 -16.76 -2.82 1.07
CA GLU A 102 -16.54 -1.39 1.24
C GLU A 102 -16.42 -0.64 -0.09
N VAL A 103 -17.11 0.50 -0.07
CA VAL A 103 -17.20 1.50 -1.11
C VAL A 103 -15.83 2.15 -1.30
N THR A 104 -15.38 2.26 -2.54
CA THR A 104 -14.27 3.10 -3.00
C THR A 104 -14.09 4.35 -2.14
N LEU A 105 -12.84 4.69 -1.76
CA LEU A 105 -12.60 5.95 -1.06
C LEU A 105 -12.93 7.13 -1.99
N PRO A 106 -13.50 8.25 -1.48
CA PRO A 106 -13.63 9.48 -2.25
C PRO A 106 -12.30 9.87 -2.91
N LYS A 107 -12.38 10.43 -4.12
CA LYS A 107 -11.20 11.02 -4.75
C LYS A 107 -10.63 12.10 -3.85
N LEU A 108 -9.33 12.04 -3.62
CA LEU A 108 -8.56 13.02 -2.88
C LEU A 108 -8.69 14.42 -3.51
N HIS A 109 -8.98 15.34 -2.61
CA HIS A 109 -8.81 16.78 -2.74
C HIS A 109 -8.25 17.28 -1.40
N SER A 110 -7.88 18.56 -1.29
CA SER A 110 -7.13 19.06 -0.13
C SER A 110 -7.77 18.73 1.24
N VAL A 111 -9.09 18.89 1.38
CA VAL A 111 -9.80 18.58 2.64
C VAL A 111 -9.80 17.08 2.93
N TYR A 112 -10.09 16.25 1.93
CA TYR A 112 -10.13 14.80 2.13
C TYR A 112 -8.73 14.21 2.37
N PHE A 113 -7.69 14.78 1.76
CA PHE A 113 -6.30 14.45 2.07
C PHE A 113 -5.95 14.69 3.54
N VAL A 114 -6.35 15.84 4.11
CA VAL A 114 -6.13 16.14 5.53
C VAL A 114 -6.87 15.13 6.42
N HIS A 115 -8.10 14.76 6.07
CA HIS A 115 -8.86 13.74 6.79
C HIS A 115 -8.15 12.39 6.77
N VAL A 116 -7.68 11.93 5.61
CA VAL A 116 -6.97 10.65 5.48
C VAL A 116 -5.66 10.67 6.25
N MET A 117 -4.89 11.76 6.17
CA MET A 117 -3.66 11.92 6.98
C MET A 117 -3.94 11.85 8.48
N HIS A 118 -5.05 12.45 8.95
CA HIS A 118 -5.48 12.31 10.33
C HIS A 118 -5.78 10.84 10.67
N THR A 119 -6.62 10.16 9.88
CA THR A 119 -6.95 8.74 10.08
C THR A 119 -5.71 7.85 10.12
N LEU A 120 -4.78 8.03 9.17
CA LEU A 120 -3.52 7.28 9.11
C LEU A 120 -2.67 7.51 10.37
N THR A 121 -2.50 8.76 10.79
CA THR A 121 -1.60 9.10 11.90
C THR A 121 -2.19 8.82 13.28
N GLU A 122 -3.51 8.92 13.42
CA GLU A 122 -4.21 8.71 14.70
C GLU A 122 -3.95 7.31 15.28
N GLN A 123 -3.93 6.28 14.43
CA GLN A 123 -3.65 4.89 14.81
C GLN A 123 -2.27 4.73 15.48
N PHE A 124 -1.27 5.49 15.05
CA PHE A 124 0.09 5.40 15.59
C PHE A 124 0.33 6.33 16.76
N VAL A 125 -0.50 7.37 16.94
CA VAL A 125 -0.43 8.29 18.08
C VAL A 125 -1.21 7.77 19.29
N LYS A 126 -2.38 7.15 19.07
CA LYS A 126 -3.26 6.66 20.15
C LYS A 126 -2.98 5.21 20.55
N GLY A 127 -2.24 4.47 19.72
CA GLY A 127 -1.99 3.04 19.87
C GLY A 127 -2.77 2.25 18.84
N ILE A 128 -2.12 1.23 18.29
CA ILE A 128 -2.68 0.35 17.25
C ILE A 128 -3.78 -0.52 17.89
N ASP A 129 -4.97 -0.49 17.32
CA ASP A 129 -6.09 -1.37 17.66
C ASP A 129 -6.65 -2.03 16.40
N ASN A 130 -7.75 -2.78 16.52
CA ASN A 130 -8.34 -3.54 15.41
C ASN A 130 -8.79 -2.65 14.23
N SER A 131 -8.99 -1.35 14.43
CA SER A 131 -9.32 -0.42 13.33
C SER A 131 -8.15 -0.17 12.38
N ILE A 132 -6.92 -0.61 12.72
CA ILE A 132 -5.76 -0.57 11.83
C ILE A 132 -6.01 -1.29 10.49
N VAL A 133 -6.89 -2.30 10.47
CA VAL A 133 -7.25 -3.00 9.23
C VAL A 133 -7.74 -2.02 8.16
N GLN A 134 -8.48 -0.97 8.54
CA GLN A 134 -8.93 0.07 7.62
C GLN A 134 -7.77 0.83 6.97
N VAL A 135 -6.67 1.04 7.71
CA VAL A 135 -5.45 1.66 7.19
C VAL A 135 -4.69 0.71 6.25
N LEU A 136 -4.62 -0.57 6.59
CA LEU A 136 -3.88 -1.58 5.83
C LEU A 136 -4.50 -1.84 4.44
N ILE A 137 -5.82 -1.70 4.31
CA ILE A 137 -6.53 -1.92 3.04
C ILE A 137 -6.61 -0.67 2.15
N MET A 138 -6.23 0.52 2.64
CA MET A 138 -6.35 1.77 1.88
C MET A 138 -5.69 1.76 0.49
N PRO A 139 -4.51 1.14 0.26
CA PRO A 139 -3.94 1.03 -1.09
C PRO A 139 -4.91 0.37 -2.09
N PHE A 140 -5.62 -0.68 -1.68
CA PHE A 140 -6.61 -1.36 -2.52
C PHE A 140 -7.85 -0.52 -2.75
N LEU A 141 -8.35 0.16 -1.71
CA LEU A 141 -9.51 1.04 -1.85
C LEU A 141 -9.20 2.22 -2.79
N TYR A 142 -7.99 2.78 -2.73
CA TYR A 142 -7.55 3.81 -3.67
C TYR A 142 -7.31 3.26 -5.08
N ALA A 143 -6.80 2.03 -5.21
CA ALA A 143 -6.74 1.38 -6.52
C ALA A 143 -8.13 1.25 -7.15
N ASN A 144 -9.16 0.89 -6.39
CA ASN A 144 -10.54 0.88 -6.89
C ASN A 144 -11.07 2.28 -7.27
N THR A 145 -10.60 3.34 -6.62
CA THR A 145 -11.01 4.72 -6.92
C THR A 145 -10.31 5.31 -8.16
N TYR A 146 -9.04 4.98 -8.37
CA TYR A 146 -8.17 5.64 -9.37
C TYR A 146 -7.73 4.74 -10.53
N TYR A 147 -7.68 3.43 -10.33
CA TYR A 147 -7.07 2.44 -11.21
C TYR A 147 -7.94 1.16 -11.24
N THR A 148 -7.29 -0.01 -11.21
CA THR A 148 -7.89 -1.29 -10.85
C THR A 148 -6.99 -2.03 -9.85
N ILE A 149 -7.56 -2.95 -9.06
CA ILE A 149 -6.79 -3.86 -8.19
C ILE A 149 -5.77 -4.66 -9.01
N ASP A 150 -6.18 -5.14 -10.19
CA ASP A 150 -5.28 -5.90 -11.09
C ASP A 150 -4.04 -5.06 -11.48
N GLN A 151 -4.22 -3.76 -11.79
CA GLN A 151 -3.11 -2.86 -12.10
C GLN A 151 -2.18 -2.63 -10.90
N LEU A 152 -2.74 -2.49 -9.70
CA LEU A 152 -1.95 -2.36 -8.47
C LEU A 152 -1.12 -3.61 -8.21
N ILE A 153 -1.72 -4.79 -8.32
CA ILE A 153 -1.05 -6.09 -8.13
C ILE A 153 0.10 -6.26 -9.13
N ASP A 154 -0.14 -5.97 -10.41
CA ASP A 154 0.89 -6.06 -11.45
C ASP A 154 2.07 -5.10 -11.17
N ALA A 155 1.78 -3.86 -10.77
CA ALA A 155 2.79 -2.87 -10.41
C ALA A 155 3.62 -3.30 -9.19
N TYR A 156 2.95 -3.80 -8.14
CA TYR A 156 3.60 -4.34 -6.95
C TYR A 156 4.50 -5.53 -7.28
N LYS A 157 4.01 -6.54 -8.02
CA LYS A 157 4.82 -7.71 -8.39
C LYS A 157 6.04 -7.30 -9.22
N LYS A 158 5.89 -6.38 -10.17
CA LYS A 158 7.01 -5.82 -10.97
C LYS A 158 8.02 -5.09 -10.10
N LYS A 159 7.56 -4.33 -9.11
CA LYS A 159 8.42 -3.61 -8.16
C LYS A 159 9.17 -4.56 -7.25
N MET A 160 8.48 -5.53 -6.64
CA MET A 160 9.11 -6.51 -5.76
C MET A 160 10.16 -7.35 -6.48
N LYS A 161 9.91 -7.73 -7.74
CA LYS A 161 10.93 -8.37 -8.57
C LYS A 161 12.22 -7.54 -8.65
N ARG A 162 12.12 -6.25 -8.98
CA ARG A 162 13.27 -5.32 -9.02
C ARG A 162 13.94 -5.19 -7.65
N ASN A 163 13.17 -5.13 -6.57
CA ASN A 163 13.70 -5.00 -5.21
C ASN A 163 14.46 -6.26 -4.77
N HIS A 164 13.96 -7.46 -5.11
CA HIS A 164 14.69 -8.71 -4.91
C HIS A 164 16.00 -8.73 -5.72
N GLU A 165 15.97 -8.33 -6.99
CA GLU A 165 17.17 -8.23 -7.85
C GLU A 165 18.21 -7.24 -7.30
N ARG A 166 17.77 -6.12 -6.70
CA ARG A 166 18.64 -5.15 -6.00
C ARG A 166 19.31 -5.77 -4.77
N GLN A 167 18.54 -6.48 -3.95
CA GLN A 167 19.09 -7.18 -2.78
C GLN A 167 20.02 -8.33 -3.16
N ASP A 168 19.87 -8.91 -4.36
CA ASP A 168 20.81 -9.90 -4.92
C ASP A 168 22.08 -9.25 -5.51
N GLY A 169 22.16 -7.91 -5.56
CA GLY A 169 23.26 -7.17 -6.17
C GLY A 169 23.28 -7.25 -7.71
N THR A 170 22.16 -7.63 -8.33
CA THR A 170 22.06 -7.86 -9.78
C THR A 170 21.36 -6.73 -10.53
N ALA A 171 20.54 -5.93 -9.86
CA ALA A 171 19.80 -4.82 -10.49
C ALA A 171 20.68 -3.59 -10.79
N ASP A 172 21.74 -3.36 -10.02
CA ASP A 172 22.66 -2.20 -10.19
C ASP A 172 23.90 -2.56 -11.03
N ALA A 173 23.93 -3.76 -11.63
CA ALA A 173 25.04 -4.26 -12.44
C ALA A 173 24.91 -3.92 -13.94
N GLY A 174 23.96 -3.07 -14.33
CA GLY A 174 23.64 -2.71 -15.72
C GLY A 174 23.69 -1.23 -16.01
#